data_AF-A0A940KK80-F1
#
_entry.id   AF-A0A940KK80-F1
#
_cell.length_a   1.000
_cell.length_b   1.000
_cell.length_c   1.000
_cell.angle_alpha   90.00
_cell.angle_beta   90.00
_cell.angle_gamma   90.00
#
_symmetry.space_group_name_H-M   'P 1'
#
loop_
_entity.id
_entity.type
_entity.pdbx_description
1 polymer ?
#
loop_
_entity_poly.entity_id
_entity_poly.type
_entity_poly.pdbx_seq_one_letter_code
_entity_poly.pdbx_strand_id
1 'polypeptide(L)'
;MKFKYFAVMALLFATACSDKDSDDRTRFKVDETYSSVEWKGSAPTHFHRGAFKVSGTMDLDAQNKISGGTFTIPIASITNFDLSEPDKTTLLDHLKTSDFLNLALYPESSFKITKVEEYSQPGSSMNAKITGDFTLIGQTHSIS
;
A
#
# COMPACT_ATOMS: atom_id res chain seq x y z
N MET A 1 75.21 -26.28 22.49
CA MET A 1 75.07 -26.39 21.02
C MET A 1 74.07 -25.33 20.58
N LYS A 2 74.45 -24.42 19.68
CA LYS A 2 73.67 -23.26 19.23
C LYS A 2 72.71 -23.69 18.13
N PHE A 3 71.45 -23.23 18.15
CA PHE A 3 70.68 -23.04 16.92
C PHE A 3 69.82 -21.78 17.03
N LYS A 4 70.00 -20.90 16.05
CA LYS A 4 69.29 -19.64 15.84
C LYS A 4 68.08 -19.89 14.92
N TYR A 5 67.17 -18.91 14.96
CA TYR A 5 66.29 -18.39 13.89
C TYR A 5 64.78 -18.57 14.09
N PHE A 6 64.17 -17.41 14.38
CA PHE A 6 63.06 -16.79 13.65
C PHE A 6 61.86 -17.67 13.27
N ALA A 7 60.72 -17.44 13.95
CA ALA A 7 59.42 -17.72 13.38
C ALA A 7 58.47 -16.53 13.62
N VAL A 8 57.87 -16.12 12.52
CA VAL A 8 57.09 -14.92 12.25
C VAL A 8 55.83 -14.80 13.13
N MET A 9 55.56 -13.57 13.55
CA MET A 9 54.34 -13.09 14.19
C MET A 9 53.12 -13.31 13.27
N ALA A 10 52.14 -14.08 13.73
CA ALA A 10 50.83 -14.17 13.09
C ALA A 10 49.77 -13.58 14.05
N LEU A 11 49.41 -12.31 13.84
CA LEU A 11 48.22 -11.74 14.48
C LEU A 11 46.99 -12.29 13.76
N LEU A 12 46.27 -13.17 14.44
CA LEU A 12 44.93 -13.61 14.04
C LEU A 12 43.94 -12.48 14.36
N PHE A 13 43.81 -11.50 13.46
CA PHE A 13 42.59 -10.69 13.41
C PHE A 13 41.50 -11.57 12.79
N ALA A 14 40.74 -12.27 13.62
CA ALA A 14 39.46 -12.83 13.19
C ALA A 14 38.50 -11.65 12.99
N THR A 15 38.41 -11.19 11.74
CA THR A 15 37.39 -10.25 11.28
C THR A 15 36.03 -10.86 11.62
N ALA A 16 35.33 -10.28 12.59
CA ALA A 16 33.91 -10.54 12.73
C ALA A 16 33.24 -10.10 11.43
N CYS A 17 32.73 -11.06 10.65
CA CYS A 17 31.78 -10.74 9.59
C CYS A 17 30.61 -10.05 10.27
N SER A 18 30.55 -8.73 10.14
CA SER A 18 29.30 -8.00 10.29
C SER A 18 28.43 -8.48 9.14
N ASP A 19 27.58 -9.47 9.39
CA ASP A 19 26.46 -9.77 8.51
C ASP A 19 25.68 -8.46 8.40
N LYS A 20 25.90 -7.74 7.28
CA LYS A 20 24.96 -6.73 6.85
C LYS A 20 23.76 -7.55 6.43
N ASP A 21 22.72 -7.58 7.27
CA ASP A 21 21.39 -7.98 6.84
C ASP A 21 21.09 -7.17 5.58
N SER A 22 21.20 -7.80 4.41
CA SER A 22 20.74 -7.19 3.17
C SER A 22 19.22 -7.18 3.28
N ASP A 23 18.66 -5.98 3.18
CA ASP A 23 17.24 -5.82 3.04
C ASP A 23 16.85 -6.34 1.66
N ASP A 24 16.63 -7.65 1.55
CA ASP A 24 16.22 -8.34 0.31
C ASP A 24 14.77 -8.00 -0.10
N ARG A 25 14.16 -6.97 0.50
CA ARG A 25 12.84 -6.48 0.11
C ARG A 25 12.92 -5.73 -1.21
N THR A 26 12.05 -6.11 -2.15
CA THR A 26 11.85 -5.36 -3.40
C THR A 26 10.67 -4.42 -3.24
N ARG A 27 10.88 -3.13 -3.53
CA ARG A 27 9.82 -2.10 -3.45
C ARG A 27 9.33 -1.70 -4.83
N PHE A 28 8.03 -1.80 -5.04
CA PHE A 28 7.33 -1.28 -6.21
C PHE A 28 6.62 0.02 -5.86
N LYS A 29 6.72 1.01 -6.75
CA LYS A 29 5.89 2.21 -6.69
C LYS A 29 4.62 1.97 -7.50
N VAL A 30 3.49 2.44 -6.98
CA VAL A 30 2.23 2.49 -7.73
C VAL A 30 2.42 3.33 -9.00
N ASP A 31 1.99 2.79 -10.14
CA ASP A 31 1.87 3.56 -11.37
C ASP A 31 0.55 4.34 -11.33
N GLU A 32 0.65 5.62 -11.02
CA GLU A 32 -0.49 6.54 -10.84
C GLU A 32 -1.28 6.79 -12.14
N THR A 33 -0.75 6.37 -13.31
CA THR A 33 -1.44 6.47 -14.60
C THR A 33 -2.40 5.31 -14.81
N TYR A 34 -1.99 4.11 -14.39
CA TYR A 34 -2.73 2.87 -14.65
C TYR A 34 -3.43 2.32 -13.40
N SER A 35 -3.24 2.95 -12.23
CA SER A 35 -3.84 2.53 -10.97
C SER A 35 -4.92 3.50 -10.52
N SER A 36 -6.01 2.96 -9.97
CA SER A 36 -7.10 3.75 -9.39
C SER A 36 -7.79 2.99 -8.27
N VAL A 37 -8.53 3.71 -7.42
CA VAL A 37 -9.45 3.12 -6.44
C VAL A 37 -10.86 3.42 -6.89
N GLU A 38 -11.55 2.40 -7.40
CA GLU A 38 -12.94 2.53 -7.83
C GLU A 38 -13.92 2.52 -6.66
N TRP A 39 -14.98 3.32 -6.77
CA TRP A 39 -16.07 3.37 -5.80
C TRP A 39 -17.41 3.07 -6.47
N LYS A 40 -18.33 2.50 -5.67
CA LYS A 40 -19.74 2.35 -6.02
C LYS A 40 -20.60 2.78 -4.84
N GLY A 41 -21.40 3.83 -5.03
CA GLY A 41 -22.39 4.31 -4.06
C GLY A 41 -23.79 3.91 -4.52
N SER A 42 -24.61 3.33 -3.64
CA SER A 42 -25.94 2.83 -4.01
C SER A 42 -27.04 3.43 -3.13
N ALA A 43 -28.13 3.83 -3.77
CA ALA A 43 -29.43 4.09 -3.17
C ALA A 43 -30.36 2.89 -3.45
N PRO A 44 -31.57 2.81 -2.87
CA PRO A 44 -32.46 1.66 -3.08
C PRO A 44 -32.80 1.35 -4.54
N THR A 45 -32.84 2.37 -5.41
CA THR A 45 -33.30 2.24 -6.81
C THR A 45 -32.21 2.46 -7.86
N HIS A 46 -31.05 2.99 -7.47
CA HIS A 46 -29.99 3.37 -8.40
C HIS A 46 -28.63 3.34 -7.71
N PHE A 47 -27.56 3.38 -8.50
CA PHE A 47 -26.19 3.49 -8.02
C PHE A 47 -25.39 4.38 -8.94
N HIS A 48 -24.29 4.89 -8.41
CA HIS A 48 -23.27 5.60 -9.16
C HIS A 48 -21.91 4.97 -8.94
N ARG A 49 -21.00 5.20 -9.88
CA ARG A 49 -19.64 4.69 -9.82
C ARG A 49 -18.63 5.72 -10.30
N GLY A 50 -17.40 5.56 -9.84
CA GLY A 50 -16.31 6.43 -10.22
C GLY A 50 -15.00 5.94 -9.63
N ALA A 51 -14.00 6.81 -9.58
CA ALA A 51 -12.72 6.48 -9.00
C ALA A 51 -12.06 7.65 -8.28
N PHE A 52 -11.07 7.29 -7.47
CA PHE A 52 -10.04 8.17 -6.94
C PHE A 52 -8.69 7.80 -7.57
N LYS A 53 -7.81 8.80 -7.64
CA LYS A 53 -6.38 8.56 -7.86
C LYS A 53 -5.77 7.88 -6.64
N VAL A 54 -4.69 7.14 -6.85
CA VAL A 54 -3.96 6.47 -5.77
C VAL A 54 -2.46 6.54 -6.05
N SER A 55 -1.70 6.85 -5.02
CA SER A 55 -0.24 6.73 -4.99
C SER A 55 0.15 5.79 -3.85
N GLY A 56 1.38 5.29 -3.88
CA GLY A 56 1.84 4.40 -2.82
C GLY A 56 2.99 3.50 -3.22
N THR A 57 3.26 2.54 -2.35
CA THR A 57 4.28 1.52 -2.52
C THR A 57 3.78 0.16 -2.06
N MET A 58 4.32 -0.88 -2.67
CA MET A 58 4.11 -2.27 -2.29
C MET A 58 5.48 -2.95 -2.17
N ASP A 59 5.68 -3.66 -1.06
CA ASP A 59 6.94 -4.31 -0.73
C ASP A 59 6.77 -5.82 -0.89
N LEU A 60 7.73 -6.47 -1.56
CA LEU A 60 7.86 -7.92 -1.63
C LEU A 60 9.01 -8.39 -0.76
N ASP A 61 8.88 -9.57 -0.15
CA ASP A 61 9.99 -10.26 0.52
C ASP A 61 10.93 -10.95 -0.50
N ALA A 62 12.00 -11.57 0.02
CA ALA A 62 12.98 -12.31 -0.77
C ALA A 62 12.40 -13.52 -1.54
N GLN A 63 11.18 -13.97 -1.18
CA GLN A 63 10.45 -15.03 -1.86
C GLN A 63 9.42 -14.49 -2.86
N ASN A 64 9.46 -13.19 -3.16
CA ASN A 64 8.51 -12.46 -4.02
C ASN A 64 7.07 -12.47 -3.51
N LYS A 65 6.83 -12.66 -2.21
CA LYS A 65 5.50 -12.51 -1.61
C LYS A 65 5.30 -11.09 -1.09
N ILE A 66 4.07 -10.60 -1.13
CA ILE A 66 3.74 -9.28 -0.57
C ILE A 66 4.05 -9.31 0.93
N SER A 67 4.90 -8.39 1.37
CA SER A 67 5.31 -8.22 2.76
C SER A 67 4.79 -6.92 3.38
N GLY A 68 4.33 -5.98 2.56
CA GLY A 68 3.74 -4.74 3.02
C GLY A 68 3.34 -3.80 1.89
N GLY A 69 2.83 -2.63 2.28
CA GLY A 69 2.48 -1.57 1.35
C GLY A 69 1.68 -0.47 2.02
N THR A 70 1.79 0.73 1.45
CA THR A 70 1.09 1.93 1.93
C THR A 70 0.57 2.69 0.72
N PHE A 71 -0.70 3.08 0.79
CA PHE A 71 -1.42 3.74 -0.29
C PHE A 71 -2.09 5.00 0.24
N THR A 72 -2.03 6.06 -0.55
CA THR A 72 -2.66 7.35 -0.27
C THR A 72 -3.66 7.67 -1.37
N ILE A 73 -4.84 8.10 -0.96
CA ILE A 73 -6.00 8.36 -1.83
C ILE A 73 -6.44 9.81 -1.59
N PRO A 74 -6.10 10.76 -2.46
CA PRO A 74 -6.52 12.14 -2.31
C PRO A 74 -8.02 12.29 -2.55
N ILE A 75 -8.78 12.80 -1.58
CA ILE A 75 -10.25 12.91 -1.67
C ILE A 75 -10.67 13.87 -2.79
N ALA A 76 -9.90 14.93 -3.02
CA ALA A 76 -10.15 15.89 -4.11
C ALA A 76 -10.13 15.25 -5.51
N SER A 77 -9.52 14.07 -5.66
CA SER A 77 -9.40 13.35 -6.93
C SER A 77 -10.64 12.57 -7.33
N ILE A 78 -11.71 12.60 -6.54
CA ILE A 78 -12.95 11.89 -6.82
C ILE A 78 -13.52 12.26 -8.21
N THR A 79 -13.85 11.24 -8.98
CA THR A 79 -14.49 11.33 -10.31
C THR A 79 -15.75 10.48 -10.35
N ASN A 80 -16.61 10.72 -11.33
CA ASN A 80 -17.80 9.92 -11.60
C ASN A 80 -17.86 9.54 -13.09
N PHE A 81 -18.20 8.27 -13.36
CA PHE A 81 -18.14 7.67 -14.69
C PHE A 81 -19.46 7.69 -15.46
N ASP A 82 -20.60 7.82 -14.77
CA ASP A 82 -21.91 7.49 -15.32
C ASP A 82 -22.90 8.67 -15.41
N LEU A 83 -22.65 9.76 -14.69
CA LEU A 83 -23.46 10.98 -14.77
C LEU A 83 -22.94 11.95 -15.83
N SER A 84 -23.83 12.81 -16.34
CA SER A 84 -23.51 14.00 -17.12
C SER A 84 -23.66 15.26 -16.28
N GLU A 85 -23.23 16.41 -16.82
CA GLU A 85 -23.49 17.70 -16.16
C GLU A 85 -24.98 18.09 -16.27
N PRO A 86 -25.54 18.80 -15.27
CA PRO A 86 -24.89 19.32 -14.05
C PRO A 86 -24.89 18.34 -12.86
N ASP A 87 -25.52 17.17 -12.99
CA ASP A 87 -25.70 16.22 -11.90
C ASP A 87 -24.36 15.67 -11.39
N LYS A 88 -23.40 15.45 -12.31
CA LYS A 88 -22.03 15.05 -11.98
C LYS A 88 -21.37 16.06 -11.03
N THR A 89 -21.32 17.33 -11.38
CA THR A 89 -20.72 18.37 -10.52
C THR A 89 -21.44 18.44 -9.18
N THR A 90 -22.78 18.43 -9.20
CA THR A 90 -23.60 18.48 -7.99
C THR A 90 -23.26 17.33 -7.03
N LEU A 91 -23.18 16.09 -7.52
CA LEU A 91 -22.81 14.93 -6.72
C LEU A 91 -21.39 15.05 -6.17
N LEU A 92 -20.41 15.35 -7.03
CA LEU A 92 -19.00 15.37 -6.63
C LEU A 92 -18.69 16.47 -5.62
N ASP A 93 -19.35 17.63 -5.74
CA ASP A 93 -19.21 18.71 -4.77
C ASP A 93 -19.86 18.35 -3.45
N HIS A 94 -21.04 17.72 -3.48
CA HIS A 94 -21.72 17.25 -2.27
C HIS A 94 -20.90 16.19 -1.51
N LEU A 95 -20.29 15.24 -2.20
CA LEU A 95 -19.45 14.20 -1.57
C LEU A 95 -18.20 14.77 -0.89
N LYS A 96 -17.73 15.96 -1.28
CA LYS A 96 -16.56 16.62 -0.66
C LYS A 96 -16.91 17.41 0.59
N THR A 97 -18.19 17.65 0.89
CA THR A 97 -18.61 18.47 2.04
C THR A 97 -18.52 17.71 3.36
N SER A 98 -18.79 18.42 4.46
CA SER A 98 -18.86 17.85 5.82
C SER A 98 -19.92 16.77 6.01
N ASP A 99 -20.88 16.65 5.09
CA ASP A 99 -21.93 15.64 5.15
C ASP A 99 -21.41 14.24 4.74
N PHE A 100 -20.26 14.19 4.05
CA PHE A 100 -19.65 12.98 3.53
C PHE A 100 -18.15 12.89 3.85
N LEU A 101 -17.28 13.16 2.85
CA LEU A 101 -15.84 12.91 2.98
C LEU A 101 -15.10 14.04 3.69
N ASN A 102 -15.76 15.19 3.87
CA ASN A 102 -15.24 16.36 4.56
C ASN A 102 -13.81 16.71 4.15
N LEU A 103 -13.64 17.03 2.86
CA LEU A 103 -12.36 17.31 2.21
C LEU A 103 -11.53 18.37 2.97
N ALA A 104 -12.22 19.35 3.57
CA ALA A 104 -11.58 20.44 4.30
C ALA A 104 -10.81 19.97 5.55
N LEU A 105 -11.28 18.91 6.23
CA LEU A 105 -10.63 18.36 7.42
C LEU A 105 -9.84 17.09 7.12
N TYR A 106 -10.29 16.29 6.15
CA TYR A 106 -9.70 15.00 5.80
C TYR A 106 -9.36 14.97 4.30
N PRO A 107 -8.27 15.64 3.88
CA PRO A 107 -7.92 15.76 2.46
C PRO A 107 -7.51 14.43 1.82
N GLU A 108 -7.13 13.44 2.63
CA GLU A 108 -6.60 12.15 2.18
C GLU A 108 -7.22 10.99 2.97
N SER A 109 -7.39 9.87 2.28
CA SER A 109 -7.60 8.55 2.85
C SER A 109 -6.34 7.71 2.65
N SER A 110 -6.12 6.69 3.48
CA SER A 110 -4.95 5.81 3.35
C SER A 110 -5.29 4.36 3.62
N PHE A 111 -4.51 3.46 3.02
CA PHE A 111 -4.54 2.03 3.31
C PHE A 111 -3.12 1.55 3.60
N LYS A 112 -2.92 0.84 4.70
CA LYS A 112 -1.64 0.22 5.06
C LYS A 112 -1.83 -1.27 5.22
N ILE A 113 -1.08 -2.07 4.47
CA ILE A 113 -1.08 -3.53 4.62
C ILE A 113 -0.51 -3.88 5.99
N THR A 114 -1.24 -4.68 6.76
CA THR A 114 -0.83 -5.17 8.08
C THR A 114 -0.69 -6.68 8.14
N LYS A 115 -1.36 -7.41 7.24
CA LYS A 115 -1.25 -8.87 7.16
C LYS A 115 -1.44 -9.35 5.73
N VAL A 116 -0.66 -10.34 5.34
CA VAL A 116 -0.81 -11.06 4.07
C VAL A 116 -0.94 -12.54 4.39
N GLU A 117 -2.00 -13.15 3.89
CA GLU A 117 -2.27 -14.58 4.05
C GLU A 117 -2.37 -15.21 2.67
N GLU A 118 -1.80 -16.39 2.49
CA GLU A 118 -2.03 -17.17 1.28
C GLU A 118 -3.52 -17.48 1.17
N TYR A 119 -4.05 -17.33 -0.04
CA TYR A 119 -5.43 -17.68 -0.33
C TYR A 119 -5.44 -18.58 -1.55
N SER A 120 -6.05 -19.75 -1.38
CA SER A 120 -6.28 -20.69 -2.47
C SER A 120 -7.62 -21.34 -2.25
N GLN A 121 -8.54 -21.10 -3.18
CA GLN A 121 -9.85 -21.74 -3.23
C GLN A 121 -10.08 -22.28 -4.64
N PRO A 122 -10.54 -23.54 -4.81
CA PRO A 122 -10.84 -24.08 -6.13
C PRO A 122 -11.79 -23.16 -6.90
N GLY A 123 -11.38 -22.73 -8.10
CA GLY A 123 -12.16 -21.84 -8.96
C GLY A 123 -12.04 -20.35 -8.64
N SER A 124 -11.26 -19.95 -7.64
CA SER A 124 -10.94 -18.54 -7.38
C SER A 124 -9.66 -18.10 -8.10
N SER A 125 -9.66 -16.90 -8.65
CA SER A 125 -8.45 -16.24 -9.17
C SER A 125 -7.64 -15.53 -8.08
N MET A 126 -8.14 -15.47 -6.84
CA MET A 126 -7.44 -14.86 -5.72
C MET A 126 -6.29 -15.76 -5.26
N ASN A 127 -5.13 -15.16 -5.01
CA ASN A 127 -3.90 -15.84 -4.56
C ASN A 127 -3.44 -15.39 -3.15
N ALA A 128 -4.02 -14.30 -2.63
CA ALA A 128 -3.75 -13.81 -1.29
C ALA A 128 -4.99 -13.13 -0.70
N LYS A 129 -5.09 -13.16 0.63
CA LYS A 129 -5.97 -12.30 1.42
C LYS A 129 -5.10 -11.23 2.07
N ILE A 130 -5.39 -9.97 1.76
CA ILE A 130 -4.66 -8.81 2.30
C ILE A 130 -5.52 -8.18 3.37
N THR A 131 -5.01 -8.08 4.59
CA THR A 131 -5.63 -7.25 5.63
C THR A 131 -4.81 -5.98 5.78
N GLY A 132 -5.50 -4.86 5.94
CA GLY A 132 -4.84 -3.59 6.18
C GLY A 132 -5.69 -2.61 6.96
N ASP A 133 -5.02 -1.61 7.50
CA ASP A 133 -5.64 -0.50 8.20
C ASP A 133 -6.06 0.53 7.16
N PHE A 134 -7.37 0.71 7.01
CA PHE A 134 -7.98 1.71 6.16
C PHE A 134 -8.39 2.92 6.98
N THR A 135 -7.85 4.09 6.64
CA THR A 135 -8.20 5.36 7.25
C THR A 135 -9.05 6.18 6.30
N LEU A 136 -10.26 6.54 6.72
CA LEU A 136 -11.18 7.41 6.00
C LEU A 136 -11.83 8.35 7.01
N ILE A 137 -12.00 9.63 6.66
CA ILE A 137 -12.60 10.66 7.55
C ILE A 137 -12.00 10.69 8.97
N GLY A 138 -10.68 10.51 9.06
CA GLY A 138 -9.94 10.50 10.33
C GLY A 138 -10.10 9.25 11.18
N GLN A 139 -10.88 8.26 10.74
CA GLN A 139 -11.11 7.01 11.45
C GLN A 139 -10.39 5.86 10.76
N THR A 140 -9.73 5.02 11.56
CA THR A 140 -8.99 3.85 11.07
C THR A 140 -9.69 2.56 11.46
N HIS A 141 -9.95 1.71 10.47
CA HIS A 141 -10.51 0.38 10.65
C HIS A 141 -9.71 -0.66 9.90
N SER A 142 -9.55 -1.83 10.50
CA SER A 142 -8.91 -2.97 9.83
C SER A 142 -9.91 -3.64 8.88
N ILE A 143 -9.54 -3.82 7.61
CA ILE A 143 -10.37 -4.43 6.56
C ILE A 143 -9.56 -5.46 5.76
N SER A 144 -10.24 -6.40 5.11
CA SER A 144 -9.64 -7.44 4.24
C SER A 144 -10.47 -7.73 3.00
#